data_AF-A0A7C2F6R0-F1
#
_entry.id   AF-A0A7C2F6R0-F1
#
_cell.length_a   1.000
_cell.length_b   1.000
_cell.length_c   1.000
_cell.angle_alpha   90.00
_cell.angle_beta   90.00
_cell.angle_gamma   90.00
#
_symmetry.space_group_name_H-M   'P 1'
#
loop_
_entity.id
_entity.type
_entity.pdbx_description
1 polymer ?
#
loop_
_entity_poly.entity_id
_entity_poly.type
_entity_poly.pdbx_seq_one_letter_code
_entity_poly.pdbx_strand_id
1 'polypeptide(L)'
;MEREALLHLARMLGDETVLAPLGLTRQHLPAALDEGQRWRLQHLLDGELGRLARALLAEAAASDDVTDRPSALAYLEDRLRSLSRLLSDGQRSQLWESLLSLTEGWEKG
;
A
#
# COMPACT_ATOMS: atom_id res chain seq x y z
N MET A 1 -7.03 9.99 5.94
CA MET A 1 -7.92 10.48 4.86
C MET A 1 -7.43 9.98 3.51
N GLU A 2 -8.28 9.84 2.47
CA GLU A 2 -7.91 9.18 1.18
C GLU A 2 -6.69 9.83 0.50
N ARG A 3 -6.56 11.16 0.57
CA ARG A 3 -5.35 11.89 0.15
C ARG A 3 -4.05 11.39 0.80
N GLU A 4 -4.05 11.10 2.09
CA GLU A 4 -2.86 10.63 2.81
C GLU A 4 -2.49 9.20 2.39
N ALA A 5 -3.50 8.34 2.23
CA ALA A 5 -3.31 6.99 1.70
C ALA A 5 -2.69 7.04 0.29
N LEU A 6 -3.13 7.98 -0.55
CA LEU A 6 -2.61 8.15 -1.90
C LEU A 6 -1.15 8.64 -1.90
N LEU A 7 -0.82 9.60 -1.02
CA LEU A 7 0.55 10.06 -0.81
C LEU A 7 1.46 8.93 -0.31
N HIS A 8 0.96 8.11 0.61
CA HIS A 8 1.70 6.96 1.12
C HIS A 8 1.96 5.96 0.00
N LEU A 9 0.94 5.63 -0.80
CA LEU A 9 1.09 4.75 -1.96
C LEU A 9 2.15 5.28 -2.95
N ALA A 10 2.10 6.59 -3.25
CA ALA A 10 3.08 7.25 -4.10
C ALA A 10 4.50 7.24 -3.51
N ARG A 11 4.66 7.29 -2.18
CA ARG A 11 5.95 7.12 -1.52
C ARG A 11 6.52 5.71 -1.69
N MET A 12 5.68 4.69 -1.65
CA MET A 12 6.09 3.29 -1.76
C MET A 12 6.40 2.87 -3.20
N LEU A 13 5.58 3.30 -4.16
CA LEU A 13 5.65 2.84 -5.55
C LEU A 13 6.27 3.86 -6.51
N GLY A 14 6.25 5.14 -6.14
CA GLY A 14 6.71 6.26 -6.94
C GLY A 14 5.56 7.10 -7.51
N ASP A 15 5.79 8.41 -7.65
CA ASP A 15 4.82 9.34 -8.21
C ASP A 15 4.48 9.01 -9.68
N GLU A 16 5.46 8.56 -10.46
CA GLU A 16 5.27 8.14 -11.86
C GLU A 16 4.39 6.88 -11.98
N THR A 17 4.36 6.03 -10.95
CA THR A 17 3.53 4.82 -10.93
C THR A 17 2.11 5.14 -10.42
N VAL A 18 1.97 6.08 -9.50
CA VAL A 18 0.71 6.31 -8.78
C VAL A 18 -0.01 7.59 -9.19
N LEU A 19 0.69 8.73 -9.26
CA LEU A 19 0.08 10.04 -9.44
C LEU A 19 0.01 10.45 -10.92
N ALA A 20 1.11 10.30 -11.66
CA ALA A 20 1.17 10.71 -13.06
C ALA A 20 0.09 10.03 -13.94
N PRO A 21 -0.19 8.71 -13.82
CA PRO A 21 -1.24 8.06 -14.59
C PRO A 21 -2.66 8.53 -14.26
N LEU A 22 -2.85 9.14 -13.08
CA LEU A 22 -4.12 9.73 -12.65
C LEU A 22 -4.24 11.20 -13.07
N GLY A 23 -3.20 11.78 -13.69
CA GLY A 23 -3.12 13.21 -13.99
C GLY A 23 -2.91 14.07 -12.74
N LEU A 24 -2.36 13.49 -11.67
CA LEU A 24 -2.17 14.14 -10.38
C LEU A 24 -0.70 14.51 -10.13
N THR A 25 -0.50 15.50 -9.27
CA THR A 25 0.83 15.87 -8.75
C THR A 25 0.74 16.09 -7.24
N ARG A 26 1.84 15.99 -6.50
CA ARG A 26 1.83 16.22 -5.04
C ARG A 26 1.27 17.57 -4.61
N GLN A 27 1.45 18.58 -5.45
CA GLN A 27 0.96 19.95 -5.21
C GLN A 27 -0.56 20.06 -5.45
N HIS A 28 -1.11 19.22 -6.32
CA HIS A 28 -2.51 19.24 -6.75
C HIS A 28 -3.16 17.88 -6.49
N LEU A 29 -3.31 17.52 -5.21
CA LEU A 29 -4.01 16.31 -4.79
C LEU A 29 -5.42 16.63 -4.30
N PRO A 30 -6.45 15.98 -4.86
CA PRO A 30 -7.80 16.12 -4.34
C PRO A 30 -7.93 15.45 -2.97
N ALA A 31 -8.98 15.81 -2.22
CA ALA A 31 -9.28 15.16 -0.95
C ALA A 31 -9.71 13.67 -1.13
N ALA A 32 -10.31 13.37 -2.27
CA ALA A 32 -10.80 12.05 -2.67
C ALA A 32 -10.62 11.88 -4.19
N LEU A 33 -10.42 10.64 -4.64
CA LEU A 33 -10.37 10.33 -6.07
C LEU A 33 -11.78 10.29 -6.65
N ASP A 34 -11.93 10.72 -7.90
CA ASP A 34 -13.13 10.41 -8.66
C ASP A 34 -13.17 8.92 -9.05
N GLU A 35 -14.32 8.45 -9.53
CA GLU A 35 -14.52 7.04 -9.87
C GLU A 35 -13.59 6.56 -10.99
N GLY A 36 -13.31 7.41 -11.99
CA GLY A 36 -12.42 7.09 -13.09
C GLY A 36 -10.96 7.00 -12.65
N GLN A 37 -10.52 7.91 -11.77
CA GLN A 37 -9.20 7.87 -11.15
C GLN A 37 -9.06 6.64 -10.25
N ARG A 38 -10.07 6.30 -9.45
CA ARG A 38 -10.05 5.12 -8.60
C ARG A 38 -9.97 3.84 -9.44
N TRP A 39 -10.76 3.73 -10.49
CA TRP A 39 -10.72 2.58 -11.40
C TRP A 39 -9.34 2.43 -12.06
N ARG A 40 -8.76 3.53 -12.56
CA ARG A 40 -7.39 3.50 -13.15
C ARG A 40 -6.34 3.12 -12.10
N LEU A 41 -6.42 3.66 -10.90
CA LEU A 41 -5.50 3.33 -9.82
C LEU A 41 -5.56 1.84 -9.50
N GLN A 42 -6.77 1.30 -9.32
CA GLN A 42 -6.96 -0.12 -9.08
C GLN A 42 -6.37 -0.95 -10.23
N HIS A 43 -6.68 -0.62 -11.48
CA HIS A 43 -6.12 -1.36 -12.61
C HIS A 43 -4.59 -1.34 -12.67
N LEU A 44 -3.96 -0.20 -12.35
CA LEU A 44 -2.50 -0.09 -12.26
C LEU A 44 -1.93 -0.95 -11.14
N LEU A 45 -2.61 -0.98 -10.00
CA LEU A 45 -2.15 -1.73 -8.82
C LEU A 45 -2.15 -3.23 -9.04
N ASP A 46 -2.97 -3.79 -9.94
CA ASP A 46 -2.94 -5.22 -10.28
C ASP A 46 -1.54 -5.70 -10.68
N GLY A 47 -0.76 -4.86 -11.38
CA GLY A 47 0.63 -5.16 -11.77
C GLY A 47 1.67 -4.87 -10.69
N GLU A 48 1.30 -4.14 -9.64
CA GLU A 48 2.22 -3.56 -8.66
C GLU A 48 2.06 -4.18 -7.25
N LEU A 49 1.07 -5.06 -7.03
CA LEU A 49 0.80 -5.67 -5.71
C LEU A 49 2.03 -6.31 -5.08
N GLY A 50 2.88 -6.99 -5.87
CA GLY A 50 4.11 -7.60 -5.37
C GLY A 50 5.16 -6.57 -4.92
N ARG A 51 5.27 -5.43 -5.60
CA ARG A 51 6.14 -4.32 -5.18
C ARG A 51 5.58 -3.64 -3.93
N LEU A 52 4.26 -3.46 -3.88
CA LEU A 52 3.56 -2.89 -2.72
C LEU A 52 3.74 -3.76 -1.47
N ALA A 53 3.61 -5.09 -1.59
CA ALA A 53 3.83 -6.02 -0.49
C ALA A 53 5.24 -5.89 0.10
N ARG A 54 6.26 -5.84 -0.76
CA ARG A 54 7.66 -5.68 -0.33
C ARG A 54 7.93 -4.31 0.31
N ALA A 55 7.32 -3.24 -0.22
CA ALA A 55 7.44 -1.91 0.36
C ALA A 55 6.82 -1.85 1.76
N LEU A 56 5.62 -2.41 1.93
CA LEU A 56 4.96 -2.51 3.24
C LEU A 56 5.77 -3.34 4.23
N LEU A 57 6.34 -4.46 3.78
CA LEU A 57 7.22 -5.29 4.58
C LEU A 57 8.48 -4.53 5.04
N ALA A 58 9.08 -3.75 4.15
CA ALA A 58 10.24 -2.92 4.48
C ALA A 58 9.89 -1.82 5.49
N GLU A 59 8.70 -1.22 5.40
CA GLU A 59 8.21 -0.27 6.42
C GLU A 59 8.01 -0.94 7.79
N ALA A 60 7.45 -2.15 7.82
CA ALA A 60 7.32 -2.93 9.04
C ALA A 60 8.71 -3.25 9.63
N ALA A 61 9.69 -3.63 8.80
CA ALA A 61 11.03 -3.96 9.25
C ALA A 61 11.80 -2.75 9.81
N ALA A 62 11.54 -1.56 9.25
CA ALA A 62 12.13 -0.30 9.70
C ALA A 62 11.42 0.30 10.94
N SER A 63 10.32 -0.30 11.40
CA SER A 63 9.56 0.17 12.55
C SER A 63 10.16 -0.39 13.85
N ASP A 64 10.50 0.49 14.80
CA ASP A 64 11.02 0.08 16.11
C ASP A 64 9.99 -0.76 16.89
N ASP A 65 8.71 -0.46 16.73
CA ASP A 65 7.57 -1.16 17.36
C ASP A 65 7.34 -2.59 16.84
N VAL A 66 7.97 -2.98 15.73
CA VAL A 66 7.85 -4.31 15.15
C VAL A 66 9.06 -5.14 15.59
N THR A 67 8.86 -6.12 16.45
CA THR A 67 9.95 -6.94 17.02
C THR A 67 9.84 -8.41 16.66
N ASP A 68 8.66 -8.87 16.30
CA ASP A 68 8.34 -10.26 16.02
C ASP A 68 7.28 -10.34 14.91
N ARG A 69 6.98 -11.57 14.47
CA ARG A 69 5.97 -11.79 13.44
C ARG A 69 4.58 -11.26 13.83
N PRO A 70 4.04 -11.50 15.03
CA PRO A 70 2.74 -10.95 15.43
C PRO A 70 2.66 -9.41 15.36
N SER A 71 3.68 -8.69 15.83
CA SER A 71 3.74 -7.23 15.75
C SER A 71 3.87 -6.75 14.30
N ALA A 72 4.62 -7.46 13.45
CA ALA A 72 4.70 -7.17 12.02
C ALA A 72 3.32 -7.32 11.34
N LEU A 73 2.60 -8.41 11.62
CA LEU A 73 1.27 -8.64 11.08
C LEU A 73 0.27 -7.57 11.54
N ALA A 74 0.30 -7.18 12.81
CA ALA A 74 -0.55 -6.11 13.34
C ALA A 74 -0.25 -4.76 12.66
N TYR A 75 1.02 -4.43 12.47
CA TYR A 75 1.45 -3.24 11.74
C TYR A 75 0.92 -3.25 10.30
N LEU A 76 1.10 -4.38 9.59
CA LEU A 76 0.71 -4.53 8.20
C LEU A 76 -0.82 -4.49 8.03
N GLU A 77 -1.58 -5.05 8.96
CA GLU A 77 -3.04 -4.98 8.96
C GLU A 77 -3.53 -3.52 9.08
N ASP A 78 -2.95 -2.75 10.00
CA ASP A 78 -3.27 -1.32 10.16
C ASP A 78 -2.96 -0.54 8.88
N ARG A 79 -1.81 -0.82 8.26
CA ARG A 79 -1.43 -0.21 6.97
C ARG A 79 -2.41 -0.56 5.86
N LEU A 80 -2.81 -1.82 5.73
CA LEU A 80 -3.84 -2.22 4.76
C LEU A 80 -5.18 -1.53 5.01
N ARG A 81 -5.57 -1.35 6.28
CA ARG A 81 -6.80 -0.64 6.64
C ARG A 81 -6.75 0.82 6.16
N SER A 82 -5.60 1.48 6.28
CA SER A 82 -5.40 2.85 5.78
C SER A 82 -5.54 2.96 4.25
N LEU A 83 -5.12 1.92 3.52
CA LEU A 83 -5.18 1.84 2.05
C LEU A 83 -6.52 1.32 1.50
N SER A 84 -7.43 0.87 2.36
CA SER A 84 -8.67 0.17 1.98
C SER A 84 -9.57 0.92 0.98
N ARG A 85 -9.53 2.26 0.96
CA ARG A 85 -10.32 3.08 0.03
C ARG A 85 -9.74 3.15 -1.39
N LEU A 86 -8.47 2.81 -1.54
CA LEU A 86 -7.73 2.83 -2.81
C LEU A 86 -7.67 1.46 -3.47
N LEU A 87 -7.74 0.39 -2.66
CA LEU A 87 -7.70 -1.00 -3.12
C LEU A 87 -9.11 -1.54 -3.34
N SER A 88 -9.26 -2.44 -4.31
CA SER A 88 -10.45 -3.30 -4.36
C SER A 88 -10.37 -4.38 -3.26
N ASP A 89 -11.49 -5.01 -2.93
CA ASP A 89 -11.51 -6.11 -1.95
C ASP A 89 -10.62 -7.28 -2.40
N GLY A 90 -10.60 -7.59 -3.70
CA GLY A 90 -9.74 -8.63 -4.27
C GLY A 90 -8.24 -8.32 -4.13
N GLN A 91 -7.85 -7.08 -4.43
CA GLN A 91 -6.48 -6.61 -4.27
C GLN A 91 -6.03 -6.65 -2.81
N ARG A 92 -6.92 -6.24 -1.89
CA ARG A 92 -6.64 -6.32 -0.45
C ARG A 92 -6.38 -7.75 -0.01
N SER A 93 -7.22 -8.69 -0.42
CA SER A 93 -7.04 -10.11 -0.08
C SER A 93 -5.73 -10.67 -0.65
N GLN A 94 -5.45 -10.43 -1.92
CA GLN A 94 -4.21 -10.90 -2.57
C GLN A 94 -2.95 -10.28 -1.94
N LEU A 95 -3.01 -8.99 -1.60
CA LEU A 95 -1.91 -8.30 -0.92
C LEU A 95 -1.70 -8.87 0.49
N TRP A 96 -2.78 -9.17 1.22
CA TRP A 96 -2.69 -9.78 2.53
C TRP A 96 -2.09 -11.19 2.49
N GLU A 97 -2.54 -12.04 1.56
CA GLU A 97 -1.95 -13.36 1.35
C GLU A 97 -0.45 -13.29 1.03
N SER A 98 -0.05 -12.33 0.20
CA SER A 98 1.35 -12.08 -0.13
C SER A 98 2.16 -11.69 1.11
N LEU A 99 1.62 -10.82 1.97
CA LEU A 99 2.25 -10.41 3.22
C LEU A 99 2.35 -11.55 4.24
N LEU A 100 1.32 -12.40 4.34
CA LEU A 100 1.35 -13.59 5.18
C LEU A 100 2.49 -14.52 4.77
N SER A 101 2.63 -14.80 3.47
CA SER A 101 3.72 -15.63 2.95
C SER A 101 5.09 -15.00 3.19
N LEU A 102 5.24 -13.69 2.94
CA LEU A 102 6.50 -12.97 3.15
C LEU A 102 6.93 -12.90 4.63
N THR A 103 6.00 -13.04 5.57
CA THR A 103 6.28 -12.99 7.01
C THR A 103 6.46 -14.37 7.65
N GLU A 104 6.34 -15.48 6.91
CA GLU A 104 6.46 -16.84 7.46
C GLU A 104 7.83 -17.11 8.11
N GLY A 105 8.89 -16.55 7.56
CA GLY A 105 10.25 -16.61 8.09
C GLY A 105 10.73 -15.31 8.73
N TRP A 106 9.83 -14.51 9.30
CA TRP A 106 10.19 -13.20 9.85
C TRP A 106 11.20 -13.32 10.99
N GLU A 107 12.41 -12.84 10.71
CA GLU A 107 13.46 -12.55 11.68
C GLU A 107 13.77 -11.06 11.53
N LYS A 108 13.70 -10.27 12.60
CA LYS A 108 14.07 -8.85 12.54
C LYS A 108 15.57 -8.79 12.22
N GLY A 109 15.90 -8.34 11.01
CA GLY A 109 17.28 -8.20 10.53
C GLY A 109 18.10 -7.20 11.31
#